data_AF-A0A933X6M3-F1
#
_entry.id   AF-A0A933X6M3-F1
#
_cell.length_a   1.000
_cell.length_b   1.000
_cell.length_c   1.000
_cell.angle_alpha   90.00
_cell.angle_beta   90.00
_cell.angle_gamma   90.00
#
_symmetry.space_group_name_H-M   'P 1'
#
loop_
_entity.id
_entity.type
_entity.pdbx_description
1 polymer ?
#
loop_
_entity_poly.entity_id
_entity_poly.type
_entity_poly.pdbx_seq_one_letter_code
_entity_poly.pdbx_strand_id
1 'polypeptide(L)'
;MLAVLILSMFASSPVTAGAKTTSPTARTAARARADEFGAPRAQDGARGFGYGRTRRDVERLLRSNAPEDRAFLGGLRDLAHDVELELGAIDARYRECGWYATLEPGEAHPEALGRRFRELSTDVPRVLRSGGAPADLLARLLTDQRFRTRSRVIDGVGSELADVRGALDLFAAQTDGWVDLTDAEIGALCERCDLAAARLRAIRLDLQALRDLPCALGANAPWQVDHERILMITRTHQHEHIERELAPILDRLDDAEDAMARPLFTTAFADRFEDDLGARTTALARAGELLPSARELDPDRAPSTAVSKSVAALGKSERRQRAARIASQAAAFDPLSEEAIWIAATTSDAAYGRFEARRWFDRYLALHGIRAYDDRTYRGRELTAEEERALDALHEADRLLH
;
A
#
# COMPACT_ATOMS: atom_id res chain seq x y z
N MET A 1 32.34 -29.88 -58.59
CA MET A 1 32.05 -28.75 -57.68
C MET A 1 30.85 -29.10 -56.85
N LEU A 2 30.96 -28.91 -55.52
CA LEU A 2 29.94 -28.92 -54.45
C LEU A 2 29.12 -30.22 -54.25
N ALA A 3 29.31 -30.94 -53.13
CA ALA A 3 28.82 -30.66 -51.76
C ALA A 3 27.32 -30.98 -51.61
N VAL A 4 26.91 -32.16 -51.10
CA VAL A 4 26.86 -32.65 -49.70
C VAL A 4 25.45 -32.48 -49.09
N LEU A 5 24.86 -33.65 -48.81
CA LEU A 5 23.87 -34.05 -47.80
C LEU A 5 22.91 -33.01 -47.18
N ILE A 6 21.61 -33.31 -47.28
CA ILE A 6 20.64 -33.05 -46.20
C ILE A 6 19.97 -34.39 -45.85
N LEU A 7 20.42 -34.95 -44.73
CA LEU A 7 19.85 -36.12 -44.05
C LEU A 7 18.95 -35.61 -42.92
N SER A 8 17.74 -36.18 -42.84
CA SER A 8 16.90 -36.42 -41.65
C SER A 8 17.27 -35.76 -40.31
N MET A 9 16.29 -35.18 -39.62
CA MET A 9 15.83 -35.73 -38.33
C MET A 9 14.55 -35.05 -37.83
N PHE A 10 13.45 -35.82 -37.84
CA PHE A 10 12.36 -35.69 -36.89
C PHE A 10 12.88 -36.12 -35.51
N ALA A 11 13.01 -35.18 -34.59
CA ALA A 11 13.13 -35.42 -33.15
C ALA A 11 12.08 -34.51 -32.49
N SER A 12 10.89 -35.04 -32.18
CA SER A 12 10.57 -35.47 -30.81
C SER A 12 11.19 -34.53 -29.78
N SER A 13 10.55 -33.39 -29.57
CA SER A 13 10.84 -32.55 -28.39
C SER A 13 10.39 -33.32 -27.15
N PRO A 14 11.27 -33.51 -26.16
CA PRO A 14 10.88 -34.10 -24.90
C PRO A 14 9.95 -33.14 -24.17
N VAL A 15 8.78 -33.67 -23.81
CA VAL A 15 7.92 -33.13 -22.76
C VAL A 15 8.78 -32.93 -21.52
N THR A 16 9.09 -31.67 -21.18
CA THR A 16 9.56 -31.30 -19.85
C THR A 16 8.40 -31.48 -18.88
N ALA A 17 8.24 -32.72 -18.44
CA ALA A 17 7.50 -33.06 -17.25
C ALA A 17 8.12 -32.32 -16.06
N GLY A 18 7.31 -31.54 -15.33
CA GLY A 18 7.65 -31.18 -13.96
C GLY A 18 7.62 -29.71 -13.57
N ALA A 19 6.95 -28.82 -14.30
CA ALA A 19 6.39 -27.64 -13.64
C ALA A 19 5.21 -28.12 -12.79
N LYS A 20 5.50 -28.61 -11.57
CA LYS A 20 4.47 -28.80 -10.56
C LYS A 20 3.92 -27.40 -10.27
N THR A 21 2.82 -27.05 -10.93
CA THR A 21 1.85 -26.07 -10.44
C THR A 21 1.40 -26.59 -9.08
N THR A 22 2.20 -26.31 -8.06
CA THR A 22 1.78 -26.40 -6.69
C THR A 22 0.66 -25.37 -6.58
N SER A 23 -0.56 -25.86 -6.42
CA SER A 23 -1.69 -24.97 -6.19
C SER A 23 -1.33 -24.02 -5.04
N PRO A 24 -1.86 -22.79 -5.00
CA PRO A 24 -1.63 -21.88 -3.88
C PRO A 24 -1.84 -22.58 -2.53
N THR A 25 -2.89 -23.40 -2.44
CA THR A 25 -3.21 -24.29 -1.31
C THR A 25 -2.10 -25.27 -0.93
N ALA A 26 -1.39 -25.86 -1.90
CA ALA A 26 -0.29 -26.79 -1.66
C ALA A 26 0.99 -26.07 -1.17
N ARG A 27 1.22 -24.81 -1.58
CA ARG A 27 2.33 -23.99 -1.06
C ARG A 27 2.04 -23.49 0.35
N THR A 28 0.83 -23.03 0.64
CA THR A 28 0.41 -22.63 1.99
C THR A 28 0.56 -23.80 2.96
N ALA A 29 0.15 -25.02 2.56
CA ALA A 29 0.30 -26.23 3.37
C ALA A 29 1.78 -26.66 3.55
N ALA A 30 2.65 -26.43 2.57
CA ALA A 30 4.08 -26.73 2.68
C ALA A 30 4.85 -25.71 3.54
N ARG A 31 4.50 -24.41 3.46
CA ARG A 31 5.07 -23.35 4.32
C ARG A 31 4.59 -23.48 5.76
N ALA A 32 3.31 -23.75 5.99
CA ALA A 32 2.75 -24.00 7.32
C ALA A 32 3.41 -25.19 8.05
N ARG A 33 3.88 -26.21 7.32
CA ARG A 33 4.65 -27.34 7.90
C ARG A 33 6.10 -26.99 8.23
N ALA A 34 6.70 -25.97 7.60
CA ALA A 34 8.06 -25.54 7.91
C ALA A 34 8.12 -24.73 9.23
N ASP A 35 7.04 -24.05 9.60
CA ASP A 35 6.89 -23.32 10.86
C ASP A 35 6.68 -24.25 12.09
N GLU A 36 6.52 -25.57 11.86
CA GLU A 36 6.22 -26.56 12.91
C GLU A 36 7.41 -26.85 13.86
N PHE A 37 8.63 -26.38 13.51
CA PHE A 37 9.87 -26.64 14.25
C PHE A 37 10.69 -25.38 14.61
N GLY A 38 10.15 -24.17 14.43
CA GLY A 38 10.86 -22.91 14.72
C GLY A 38 9.93 -21.73 15.03
N ALA A 39 10.51 -20.58 15.39
CA ALA A 39 9.74 -19.35 15.51
C ALA A 39 9.15 -18.99 14.12
N PRO A 40 7.87 -18.59 14.04
CA PRO A 40 7.22 -18.28 12.77
C PRO A 40 7.95 -17.16 12.06
N ARG A 41 8.01 -17.28 10.73
CA ARG A 41 8.76 -16.34 9.89
C ARG A 41 7.85 -15.61 8.92
N ALA A 42 8.15 -14.34 8.73
CA ALA A 42 7.64 -13.55 7.61
C ALA A 42 8.24 -14.06 6.29
N GLN A 43 7.71 -13.58 5.16
CA GLN A 43 8.08 -14.06 3.83
C GLN A 43 9.57 -13.82 3.50
N ASP A 44 10.18 -12.79 4.08
CA ASP A 44 11.61 -12.47 3.97
C ASP A 44 12.52 -13.32 4.86
N GLY A 45 11.96 -14.18 5.70
CA GLY A 45 12.69 -15.03 6.64
C GLY A 45 13.02 -14.35 7.97
N ALA A 46 12.66 -13.08 8.15
CA ALA A 46 12.65 -12.45 9.46
C ALA A 46 11.54 -13.06 10.32
N ARG A 47 11.54 -12.74 11.61
CA ARG A 47 10.46 -13.17 12.49
C ARG A 47 9.15 -12.48 12.07
N GLY A 48 8.06 -13.24 12.03
CA GLY A 48 6.73 -12.78 11.64
C GLY A 48 5.63 -13.46 12.44
N PHE A 49 4.38 -13.16 12.09
CA PHE A 49 3.24 -13.93 12.55
C PHE A 49 3.22 -15.33 11.93
N GLY A 50 3.61 -15.47 10.67
CA GLY A 50 3.60 -16.72 9.90
C GLY A 50 2.23 -17.05 9.30
N TYR A 51 2.16 -18.18 8.61
CA TYR A 51 0.97 -18.60 7.87
C TYR A 51 -0.06 -19.33 8.76
N GLY A 52 -1.35 -19.17 8.44
CA GLY A 52 -2.42 -19.98 9.03
C GLY A 52 -2.64 -19.77 10.54
N ARG A 53 -2.27 -18.60 11.06
CA ARG A 53 -2.50 -18.26 12.47
C ARG A 53 -3.98 -18.18 12.80
N THR A 54 -4.32 -18.74 13.95
CA THR A 54 -5.67 -18.62 14.52
C THR A 54 -5.76 -17.42 15.47
N ARG A 55 -6.97 -17.00 15.79
CA ARG A 55 -7.25 -16.01 16.83
C ARG A 55 -6.51 -16.31 18.14
N ARG A 56 -6.53 -17.57 18.59
CA ARG A 56 -5.88 -18.00 19.84
C ARG A 56 -4.36 -17.84 19.80
N ASP A 57 -3.76 -18.02 18.63
CA ASP A 57 -2.31 -17.86 18.46
C ASP A 57 -1.89 -16.41 18.60
N VAL A 58 -2.64 -15.52 17.94
CA VAL A 58 -2.41 -14.06 18.00
C VAL A 58 -2.65 -13.55 19.41
N GLU A 59 -3.76 -13.90 20.06
CA GLU A 59 -4.03 -13.52 21.46
C GLU A 59 -2.92 -13.98 22.41
N ARG A 60 -2.42 -15.21 22.23
CA ARG A 60 -1.31 -15.76 23.03
C ARG A 60 -0.02 -14.98 22.81
N LEU A 61 0.28 -14.60 21.57
CA LEU A 61 1.46 -13.80 21.23
C LEU A 61 1.37 -12.40 21.86
N LEU A 62 0.24 -11.70 21.73
CA LEU A 62 0.08 -10.35 22.25
C LEU A 62 0.08 -10.29 23.79
N ARG A 63 -0.40 -11.34 24.46
CA ARG A 63 -0.37 -11.45 25.94
C ARG A 63 0.95 -12.01 26.47
N SER A 64 1.88 -12.41 25.60
CA SER A 64 3.13 -13.04 26.02
C SER A 64 4.09 -12.05 26.66
N ASN A 65 4.67 -12.45 27.80
CA ASN A 65 5.74 -11.71 28.47
C ASN A 65 7.15 -12.15 28.01
N ALA A 66 7.25 -13.13 27.09
CA ALA A 66 8.52 -13.59 26.58
C ALA A 66 9.30 -12.40 25.95
N PRO A 67 10.60 -12.22 26.28
CA PRO A 67 11.39 -11.10 25.77
C PRO A 67 11.41 -11.05 24.24
N GLU A 68 11.46 -12.20 23.59
CA GLU A 68 11.45 -12.31 22.14
C GLU A 68 10.12 -11.79 21.57
N ASP A 69 8.97 -12.23 22.11
CA ASP A 69 7.63 -11.83 21.63
C ASP A 69 7.42 -10.32 21.76
N ARG A 70 7.85 -9.75 22.89
CA ARG A 70 7.82 -8.30 23.10
C ARG A 70 8.76 -7.56 22.14
N ALA A 71 9.95 -8.10 21.87
CA ALA A 71 10.89 -7.52 20.91
C ALA A 71 10.35 -7.59 19.47
N PHE A 72 9.63 -8.65 19.11
CA PHE A 72 8.98 -8.77 17.81
C PHE A 72 7.88 -7.71 17.63
N LEU A 73 6.94 -7.62 18.58
CA LEU A 73 5.84 -6.64 18.50
C LEU A 73 6.33 -5.20 18.59
N GLY A 74 7.33 -4.94 19.45
CA GLY A 74 8.01 -3.64 19.52
C GLY A 74 8.71 -3.31 18.20
N GLY A 75 9.46 -4.26 17.64
CA GLY A 75 10.16 -4.10 16.37
C GLY A 75 9.25 -3.79 15.17
N LEU A 76 8.02 -4.29 15.13
CA LEU A 76 7.04 -3.91 14.11
C LEU A 76 6.61 -2.44 14.22
N ARG A 77 6.43 -1.94 15.45
CA ARG A 77 6.09 -0.53 15.70
C ARG A 77 7.28 0.39 15.40
N ASP A 78 8.46 -0.02 15.86
CA ASP A 78 9.71 0.72 15.63
C ASP A 78 10.05 0.78 14.14
N LEU A 79 9.78 -0.28 13.37
CA LEU A 79 9.99 -0.29 11.92
C LEU A 79 9.17 0.79 11.20
N ALA A 80 7.91 0.97 11.58
CA ALA A 80 7.07 2.02 10.99
C ALA A 80 7.66 3.42 11.30
N HIS A 81 8.09 3.63 12.54
CA HIS A 81 8.73 4.88 12.95
C HIS A 81 10.07 5.11 12.23
N ASP A 82 10.92 4.08 12.12
CA ASP A 82 12.20 4.15 11.44
C ASP A 82 12.06 4.55 9.96
N VAL A 83 11.05 4.03 9.26
CA VAL A 83 10.76 4.42 7.87
C VAL A 83 10.31 5.88 7.80
N GLU A 84 9.45 6.34 8.71
CA GLU A 84 9.03 7.74 8.78
C GLU A 84 10.20 8.69 9.07
N LEU A 85 11.18 8.28 9.88
CA LEU A 85 12.40 9.04 10.11
C LEU A 85 13.23 9.19 8.83
N GLU A 86 13.38 8.12 8.04
CA GLU A 86 14.08 8.20 6.75
C GLU A 86 13.31 9.08 5.74
N LEU A 87 11.98 8.99 5.70
CA LEU A 87 11.14 9.91 4.91
C LEU A 87 11.32 11.36 5.35
N GLY A 88 11.35 11.62 6.66
CA GLY A 88 11.58 12.96 7.22
C GLY A 88 12.95 13.53 6.86
N ALA A 89 13.99 12.70 6.82
CA ALA A 89 15.32 13.11 6.37
C ALA A 89 15.33 13.48 4.88
N ILE A 90 14.62 12.73 4.03
CA ILE A 90 14.46 13.02 2.60
C ILE A 90 13.67 14.32 2.39
N ASP A 91 12.58 14.49 3.13
CA ASP A 91 11.70 15.64 3.11
C ASP A 91 12.44 16.93 3.49
N ALA A 92 13.22 16.92 4.59
CA ALA A 92 14.07 18.04 4.97
C ALA A 92 15.02 18.45 3.84
N ARG A 93 15.62 17.47 3.16
CA ARG A 93 16.52 17.71 2.03
C ARG A 93 15.79 18.29 0.81
N TYR A 94 14.60 17.80 0.48
CA TYR A 94 13.81 18.34 -0.63
C TYR A 94 13.39 19.80 -0.36
N ARG A 95 13.12 20.16 0.90
CA ARG A 95 12.92 21.56 1.30
C ARG A 95 14.17 22.40 1.09
N GLU A 96 15.33 21.94 1.56
CA GLU A 96 16.61 22.66 1.40
C GLU A 96 16.97 22.89 -0.07
N CYS A 97 16.66 21.93 -0.95
CA CYS A 97 16.87 22.07 -2.39
C CYS A 97 15.77 22.87 -3.11
N GLY A 98 14.73 23.31 -2.40
CA GLY A 98 13.61 24.08 -2.95
C GLY A 98 12.73 23.30 -3.94
N TRP A 99 12.70 21.96 -3.84
CA TRP A 99 11.97 21.12 -4.81
C TRP A 99 10.45 21.23 -4.68
N TYR A 100 9.95 21.63 -3.50
CA TYR A 100 8.53 21.85 -3.27
C TYR A 100 8.00 23.20 -3.76
N ALA A 101 8.84 24.04 -4.36
CA ALA A 101 8.46 25.41 -4.74
C ALA A 101 7.30 25.49 -5.75
N THR A 102 7.00 24.41 -6.46
CA THR A 102 5.88 24.34 -7.44
C THR A 102 4.71 23.47 -6.97
N LEU A 103 4.72 23.00 -5.73
CA LEU A 103 3.57 22.30 -5.14
C LEU A 103 2.64 23.30 -4.45
N GLU A 104 1.37 22.93 -4.31
CA GLU A 104 0.42 23.74 -3.57
C GLU A 104 0.80 23.80 -2.08
N PRO A 105 0.52 24.93 -1.39
CA PRO A 105 0.74 25.03 0.04
C PRO A 105 -0.02 23.94 0.80
N GLY A 106 0.70 23.12 1.57
CA GLY A 106 0.14 22.00 2.33
C GLY A 106 0.37 20.61 1.71
N GLU A 107 0.81 20.53 0.45
CA GLU A 107 1.15 19.27 -0.22
C GLU A 107 2.64 18.93 -0.19
N ALA A 108 3.45 19.70 0.56
CA ALA A 108 4.90 19.59 0.57
C ALA A 108 5.41 18.36 1.35
N HIS A 109 5.38 17.19 0.69
CA HIS A 109 5.96 15.95 1.18
C HIS A 109 6.51 15.08 0.02
N PRO A 110 7.42 14.10 0.29
CA PRO A 110 8.11 13.34 -0.76
C PRO A 110 7.20 12.58 -1.73
N GLU A 111 6.13 11.94 -1.24
CA GLU A 111 5.17 11.22 -2.08
C GLU A 111 4.44 12.15 -3.06
N ALA A 112 4.02 13.33 -2.62
CA ALA A 112 3.35 14.31 -3.49
C ALA A 112 4.29 14.84 -4.59
N LEU A 113 5.57 15.06 -4.26
CA LEU A 113 6.55 15.43 -5.27
C LEU A 113 6.78 14.32 -6.29
N GLY A 114 6.84 13.06 -5.85
CA GLY A 114 6.92 11.89 -6.74
C GLY A 114 5.68 11.77 -7.65
N ARG A 115 4.48 11.99 -7.10
CA ARG A 115 3.24 12.03 -7.88
C ARG A 115 3.25 13.15 -8.92
N ARG A 116 3.63 14.36 -8.50
CA ARG A 116 3.75 15.52 -9.39
C ARG A 116 4.76 15.26 -10.51
N PHE A 117 5.88 14.63 -10.19
CA PHE A 117 6.84 14.21 -11.20
C PHE A 117 6.22 13.27 -12.23
N ARG A 118 5.50 12.22 -11.80
CA ARG A 118 4.82 11.29 -12.73
C ARG A 118 3.79 11.99 -13.63
N GLU A 119 3.01 12.91 -13.06
CA GLU A 119 2.06 13.73 -13.83
C GLU A 119 2.77 14.56 -14.92
N LEU A 120 3.84 15.26 -14.55
CA LEU A 120 4.62 16.08 -15.48
C LEU A 120 5.36 15.21 -16.52
N SER A 121 5.80 14.03 -16.13
CA SER A 121 6.50 13.06 -17.00
C SER A 121 5.58 12.31 -17.96
N THR A 122 4.24 12.45 -17.85
CA THR A 122 3.30 11.84 -18.80
C THR A 122 3.46 12.40 -20.22
N ASP A 123 3.87 13.67 -20.35
CA ASP A 123 4.14 14.31 -21.64
C ASP A 123 5.29 15.33 -21.48
N VAL A 124 6.50 14.76 -21.33
CA VAL A 124 7.73 15.54 -21.13
C VAL A 124 7.92 16.61 -22.22
N PRO A 125 7.80 16.32 -23.53
CA PRO A 125 8.00 17.35 -24.56
C PRO A 125 7.07 18.54 -24.38
N ARG A 126 5.78 18.31 -24.09
CA ARG A 126 4.81 19.40 -23.89
C ARG A 126 5.13 20.25 -22.67
N VAL A 127 5.46 19.63 -21.54
CA VAL A 127 5.79 20.36 -20.30
C VAL A 127 7.08 21.17 -20.45
N LEU A 128 8.11 20.60 -21.08
CA LEU A 128 9.36 21.33 -21.34
C LEU A 128 9.14 22.52 -22.29
N ARG A 129 8.25 22.39 -23.28
CA ARG A 129 7.90 23.49 -24.21
C ARG A 129 7.16 24.64 -23.56
N SER A 130 6.32 24.38 -22.55
CA SER A 130 5.57 25.46 -21.89
C SER A 130 6.48 26.43 -21.13
N GLY A 131 7.71 26.01 -20.83
CA GLY A 131 8.65 26.81 -20.05
C GLY A 131 8.16 27.10 -18.63
N GLY A 132 8.82 28.05 -17.97
CA GLY A 132 8.49 28.48 -16.61
C GLY A 132 8.83 27.46 -15.52
N ALA A 133 8.29 27.70 -14.32
CA ALA A 133 8.62 26.92 -13.13
C ALA A 133 8.35 25.40 -13.26
N PRO A 134 7.25 24.93 -13.89
CA PRO A 134 7.01 23.49 -14.06
C PRO A 134 8.02 22.81 -14.99
N ALA A 135 8.44 23.48 -16.06
CA ALA A 135 9.45 22.96 -16.98
C ALA A 135 10.83 22.87 -16.31
N ASP A 136 11.20 23.91 -15.55
CA ASP A 136 12.45 23.94 -14.79
C ASP A 136 12.48 22.86 -13.70
N LEU A 137 11.37 22.66 -12.99
CA LEU A 137 11.27 21.57 -12.02
C LEU A 137 11.41 20.21 -12.72
N LEU A 138 10.64 19.97 -13.78
CA LEU A 138 10.68 18.70 -14.50
C LEU A 138 12.10 18.39 -15.01
N ALA A 139 12.79 19.39 -15.57
CA ALA A 139 14.18 19.24 -16.03
C ALA A 139 15.12 18.83 -14.88
N ARG A 140 14.98 19.44 -13.69
CA ARG A 140 15.76 19.07 -12.51
C ARG A 140 15.47 17.63 -12.07
N LEU A 141 14.19 17.28 -11.93
CA LEU A 141 13.77 15.97 -11.44
C LEU A 141 14.11 14.83 -12.41
N LEU A 142 14.01 15.05 -13.73
CA LEU A 142 14.40 14.07 -14.74
C LEU A 142 15.88 13.70 -14.65
N THR A 143 16.73 14.69 -14.34
CA THR A 143 18.18 14.53 -14.29
C THR A 143 18.69 14.00 -12.96
N ASP A 144 17.89 14.12 -11.89
CA ASP A 144 18.23 13.56 -10.59
C ASP A 144 17.80 12.08 -10.51
N GLN A 145 18.70 11.19 -10.93
CA GLN A 145 18.48 9.75 -10.92
C GLN A 145 18.07 9.23 -9.54
N ARG A 146 18.67 9.76 -8.47
CA ARG A 146 18.37 9.34 -7.09
C ARG A 146 17.01 9.79 -6.62
N PHE A 147 16.56 10.97 -7.03
CA PHE A 147 15.18 11.38 -6.81
C PHE A 147 14.24 10.40 -7.50
N ARG A 148 14.46 10.12 -8.79
CA ARG A 148 13.59 9.22 -9.56
C ARG A 148 13.50 7.85 -8.91
N THR A 149 14.65 7.23 -8.60
CA THR A 149 14.71 5.96 -7.89
C THR A 149 14.07 6.03 -6.51
N ARG A 150 14.34 7.07 -5.70
CA ARG A 150 13.66 7.25 -4.40
C ARG A 150 12.16 7.41 -4.56
N SER A 151 11.69 8.12 -5.58
CA SER A 151 10.26 8.33 -5.81
C SER A 151 9.54 7.02 -6.12
N ARG A 152 10.22 6.05 -6.78
CA ARG A 152 9.72 4.68 -6.95
C ARG A 152 9.69 3.91 -5.63
N VAL A 153 10.74 4.01 -4.80
CA VAL A 153 10.82 3.33 -3.49
C VAL A 153 9.78 3.88 -2.50
N ILE A 154 9.57 5.20 -2.50
CA ILE A 154 8.63 5.91 -1.63
C ILE A 154 7.18 5.64 -2.07
N ASP A 155 6.95 5.23 -3.32
CA ASP A 155 5.61 4.97 -3.82
C ASP A 155 4.96 3.80 -3.07
N GLY A 156 3.82 4.10 -2.44
CA GLY A 156 3.06 3.12 -1.66
C GLY A 156 3.56 2.88 -0.23
N VAL A 157 4.57 3.62 0.26
CA VAL A 157 5.03 3.50 1.67
C VAL A 157 3.87 3.74 2.64
N GLY A 158 3.05 4.76 2.41
CA GLY A 158 1.85 5.00 3.22
C GLY A 158 0.91 3.79 3.32
N SER A 159 0.74 3.02 2.24
CA SER A 159 -0.09 1.81 2.27
C SER A 159 0.53 0.71 3.12
N GLU A 160 1.85 0.51 3.05
CA GLU A 160 2.53 -0.52 3.85
C GLU A 160 2.53 -0.14 5.34
N LEU A 161 2.68 1.15 5.66
CA LEU A 161 2.54 1.67 7.03
C LEU A 161 1.12 1.46 7.57
N ALA A 162 0.09 1.76 6.76
CA ALA A 162 -1.30 1.56 7.12
C ALA A 162 -1.61 0.07 7.35
N ASP A 163 -1.08 -0.83 6.51
CA ASP A 163 -1.24 -2.27 6.66
C ASP A 163 -0.69 -2.79 8.01
N VAL A 164 0.53 -2.39 8.36
CA VAL A 164 1.15 -2.82 9.63
C VAL A 164 0.42 -2.22 10.83
N ARG A 165 0.12 -0.92 10.81
CA ARG A 165 -0.56 -0.24 11.93
C ARG A 165 -1.97 -0.78 12.14
N GLY A 166 -2.77 -0.80 11.09
CA GLY A 166 -4.15 -1.29 11.14
C GLY A 166 -4.22 -2.75 11.58
N ALA A 167 -3.31 -3.62 11.12
CA ALA A 167 -3.25 -4.99 11.59
C ALA A 167 -2.93 -5.08 13.11
N LEU A 168 -1.94 -4.33 13.59
CA LEU A 168 -1.59 -4.31 15.01
C LEU A 168 -2.72 -3.76 15.89
N ASP A 169 -3.43 -2.73 15.42
CA ASP A 169 -4.56 -2.12 16.13
C ASP A 169 -5.73 -3.11 16.23
N LEU A 170 -6.06 -3.79 15.12
CA LEU A 170 -7.07 -4.84 15.12
C LEU A 170 -6.68 -6.05 15.98
N PHE A 171 -5.41 -6.47 15.99
CA PHE A 171 -4.97 -7.57 16.86
C PHE A 171 -5.04 -7.20 18.33
N ALA A 172 -4.67 -5.96 18.68
CA ALA A 172 -4.81 -5.46 20.04
C ALA A 172 -6.29 -5.42 20.46
N ALA A 173 -7.16 -4.89 19.59
CA ALA A 173 -8.60 -4.83 19.82
C ALA A 173 -9.24 -6.22 19.97
N GLN A 174 -8.82 -7.17 19.14
CA GLN A 174 -9.22 -8.58 19.22
C GLN A 174 -8.80 -9.22 20.54
N THR A 175 -7.59 -8.91 21.01
CA THR A 175 -7.03 -9.45 22.26
C THR A 175 -7.68 -8.84 23.49
N ASP A 176 -8.06 -7.57 23.42
CA ASP A 176 -8.81 -6.89 24.47
C ASP A 176 -10.32 -7.29 24.46
N GLY A 177 -10.78 -7.96 23.40
CA GLY A 177 -12.07 -8.66 23.35
C GLY A 177 -13.26 -7.85 22.84
N TRP A 178 -13.03 -6.69 22.22
CA TRP A 178 -14.10 -5.82 21.71
C TRP A 178 -14.18 -5.79 20.18
N VAL A 179 -13.17 -6.30 19.47
CA VAL A 179 -13.29 -6.64 18.05
C VAL A 179 -13.42 -8.16 17.89
N ASP A 180 -14.23 -8.58 16.92
CA ASP A 180 -14.44 -9.99 16.58
C ASP A 180 -14.10 -10.26 15.11
N LEU A 181 -12.88 -10.74 14.89
CA LEU A 181 -12.34 -11.22 13.62
C LEU A 181 -12.46 -12.74 13.55
N THR A 182 -12.82 -13.23 12.37
CA THR A 182 -12.79 -14.65 12.06
C THR A 182 -11.35 -15.15 11.94
N ASP A 183 -11.11 -16.46 12.15
CA ASP A 183 -9.77 -17.05 11.97
C ASP A 183 -9.23 -16.83 10.53
N ALA A 184 -10.12 -16.78 9.53
CA ALA A 184 -9.75 -16.49 8.15
C ALA A 184 -9.24 -15.03 7.99
N GLU A 185 -9.92 -14.06 8.61
CA GLU A 185 -9.47 -12.67 8.62
C GLU A 185 -8.18 -12.50 9.41
N ILE A 186 -8.02 -13.20 10.54
CA ILE A 186 -6.77 -13.20 11.32
C ILE A 186 -5.62 -13.75 10.48
N GLY A 187 -5.80 -14.88 9.81
CA GLY A 187 -4.77 -15.45 8.94
C GLY A 187 -4.37 -14.49 7.82
N ALA A 188 -5.35 -13.91 7.12
CA ALA A 188 -5.11 -12.94 6.05
C ALA A 188 -4.41 -11.66 6.55
N LEU A 189 -4.81 -11.14 7.72
CA LEU A 189 -4.16 -9.98 8.35
C LEU A 189 -2.72 -10.28 8.77
N CYS A 190 -2.45 -11.46 9.32
CA CYS A 190 -1.08 -11.89 9.68
C CYS A 190 -0.18 -11.90 8.45
N GLU A 191 -0.62 -12.55 7.37
CA GLU A 191 0.13 -12.65 6.12
C GLU A 191 0.37 -11.28 5.48
N ARG A 192 -0.65 -10.42 5.49
CA ARG A 192 -0.56 -9.04 4.98
C ARG A 192 0.38 -8.18 5.81
N CYS A 193 0.30 -8.25 7.14
CA CYS A 193 1.19 -7.52 8.04
C CYS A 193 2.65 -7.97 7.87
N ASP A 194 2.91 -9.28 7.76
CA ASP A 194 4.25 -9.81 7.53
C ASP A 194 4.81 -9.35 6.18
N LEU A 195 3.99 -9.35 5.13
CA LEU A 195 4.39 -8.90 3.78
C LEU A 195 4.70 -7.40 3.78
N ALA A 196 3.85 -6.59 4.41
CA ALA A 196 4.04 -5.15 4.54
C ALA A 196 5.27 -4.82 5.37
N ALA A 197 5.49 -5.51 6.50
CA ALA A 197 6.68 -5.34 7.32
C ALA A 197 7.97 -5.73 6.57
N ALA A 198 7.93 -6.82 5.79
CA ALA A 198 9.07 -7.23 4.97
C ALA A 198 9.39 -6.19 3.88
N ARG A 199 8.36 -5.62 3.25
CA ARG A 199 8.54 -4.53 2.28
C ARG A 199 9.05 -3.25 2.94
N LEU A 200 8.55 -2.87 4.11
CA LEU A 200 9.03 -1.71 4.87
C LEU A 200 10.51 -1.85 5.26
N ARG A 201 10.97 -3.06 5.61
CA ARG A 201 12.40 -3.33 5.83
C ARG A 201 13.22 -3.09 4.56
N ALA A 202 12.75 -3.57 3.40
CA ALA A 202 13.41 -3.33 2.12
C ALA A 202 13.44 -1.83 1.76
N ILE A 203 12.30 -1.14 1.91
CA ILE A 203 12.17 0.32 1.70
C ILE A 203 13.18 1.05 2.56
N ARG A 204 13.24 0.76 3.87
CA ARG A 204 14.17 1.41 4.79
C ARG A 204 15.62 1.29 4.30
N LEU A 205 16.05 0.09 3.96
CA LEU A 205 17.41 -0.16 3.46
C LEU A 205 17.70 0.60 2.17
N ASP A 206 16.72 0.67 1.26
CA ASP A 206 16.85 1.43 0.03
C ASP A 206 16.91 2.94 0.28
N LEU A 207 16.06 3.48 1.15
CA LEU A 207 16.11 4.89 1.52
C LEU A 207 17.45 5.26 2.16
N GLN A 208 18.00 4.38 3.01
CA GLN A 208 19.34 4.54 3.58
C GLN A 208 20.44 4.50 2.51
N ALA A 209 20.36 3.56 1.56
CA ALA A 209 21.32 3.48 0.45
C ALA A 209 21.25 4.73 -0.47
N LEU A 210 20.06 5.32 -0.61
CA LEU A 210 19.81 6.49 -1.45
C LEU A 210 20.02 7.83 -0.71
N ARG A 211 20.35 7.80 0.59
CA ARG A 211 20.48 8.98 1.47
C ARG A 211 21.63 9.91 1.09
N ASP A 212 22.81 9.35 0.78
CA ASP A 212 24.07 10.12 0.70
C ASP A 212 24.70 10.21 -0.69
N LEU A 213 24.65 11.43 -1.24
CA LEU A 213 25.65 12.10 -2.08
C LEU A 213 25.13 13.52 -2.32
N PRO A 214 25.94 14.58 -2.18
CA PRO A 214 25.58 15.87 -2.72
C PRO A 214 25.43 15.72 -4.23
N CYS A 215 24.23 15.98 -4.76
CA CYS A 215 24.11 16.52 -6.11
C CYS A 215 24.60 17.97 -6.01
N ALA A 216 25.90 18.17 -5.71
CA ALA A 216 26.47 19.47 -5.94
C ALA A 216 26.31 19.68 -7.45
N LEU A 217 25.43 20.62 -7.84
CA LEU A 217 25.52 21.27 -9.13
C LEU A 217 26.97 21.80 -9.21
N GLY A 218 27.82 21.04 -9.88
CA GLY A 218 29.26 21.19 -9.81
C GLY A 218 29.87 20.28 -10.86
N ALA A 219 30.83 20.84 -11.60
CA ALA A 219 31.34 20.46 -12.92
C ALA A 219 31.72 18.97 -13.18
N ASN A 220 31.60 18.08 -12.19
CA ASN A 220 32.07 16.70 -12.23
C ASN A 220 30.94 15.65 -12.08
N ALA A 221 29.67 16.07 -12.00
CA ALA A 221 28.56 15.12 -11.97
C ALA A 221 28.23 14.62 -13.41
N PRO A 222 28.19 13.31 -13.67
CA PRO A 222 28.02 12.79 -15.04
C PRO A 222 26.67 13.17 -15.68
N TRP A 223 25.66 13.48 -14.88
CA TRP A 223 24.32 13.93 -15.32
C TRP A 223 24.22 15.43 -15.61
N GLN A 224 25.25 16.23 -15.29
CA GLN A 224 25.21 17.68 -15.48
C GLN A 224 25.10 18.06 -16.97
N VAL A 225 25.76 17.31 -17.85
CA VAL A 225 25.68 17.53 -19.31
C VAL A 225 24.26 17.33 -19.82
N ASP A 226 23.56 16.30 -19.35
CA ASP A 226 22.18 16.03 -19.76
C ASP A 226 21.21 17.05 -19.15
N HIS A 227 21.48 17.53 -17.93
CA HIS A 227 20.73 18.64 -17.33
C HIS A 227 20.88 19.94 -18.11
N GLU A 228 22.12 20.33 -18.45
CA GLU A 228 22.39 21.51 -19.26
C GLU A 228 21.76 21.39 -20.66
N ARG A 229 21.80 20.20 -21.28
CA ARG A 229 21.12 19.95 -22.56
C ARG A 229 19.60 20.08 -22.46
N ILE A 230 18.97 19.52 -21.43
CA ILE A 230 17.52 19.67 -21.22
C ILE A 230 17.16 21.14 -20.96
N LEU A 231 17.98 21.88 -20.19
CA LEU A 231 17.80 23.32 -19.98
C LEU A 231 18.03 24.15 -21.26
N MET A 232 18.92 23.71 -22.15
CA MET A 232 19.06 24.35 -23.47
C MET A 232 17.83 24.07 -24.32
N ILE A 233 17.39 22.82 -24.43
CA ILE A 233 16.23 22.38 -25.20
C ILE A 233 14.94 23.13 -24.79
N THR A 234 14.73 23.33 -23.49
CA THR A 234 13.60 24.12 -22.95
C THR A 234 13.65 25.60 -23.36
N ARG A 235 14.84 26.17 -23.60
CA ARG A 235 15.04 27.58 -23.96
C ARG A 235 15.02 27.84 -25.47
N THR A 236 15.31 26.85 -26.32
CA THR A 236 15.50 27.08 -27.76
C THR A 236 14.19 27.27 -28.55
N HIS A 237 13.01 26.98 -27.98
CA HIS A 237 11.68 27.06 -28.64
C HIS A 237 11.57 26.38 -30.05
N GLN A 238 12.55 25.57 -30.46
CA GLN A 238 12.58 24.89 -31.76
C GLN A 238 11.98 23.49 -31.64
N HIS A 239 10.69 23.37 -31.97
CA HIS A 239 9.88 22.16 -31.72
C HIS A 239 10.45 20.86 -32.31
N GLU A 240 10.91 20.88 -33.56
CA GLU A 240 11.48 19.69 -34.23
C GLU A 240 12.80 19.24 -33.61
N HIS A 241 13.56 20.18 -33.06
CA HIS A 241 14.84 19.90 -32.40
C HIS A 241 14.61 19.27 -31.02
N ILE A 242 13.61 19.78 -30.28
CA ILE A 242 13.19 19.23 -29.00
C ILE A 242 12.82 17.75 -29.15
N GLU A 243 12.00 17.37 -30.13
CA GLU A 243 11.58 15.97 -30.30
C GLU A 243 12.74 15.05 -30.68
N ARG A 244 13.64 15.51 -31.55
CA ARG A 244 14.74 14.67 -32.06
C ARG A 244 15.86 14.46 -31.02
N GLU A 245 16.15 15.46 -30.19
CA GLU A 245 17.24 15.38 -29.21
C GLU A 245 16.80 14.89 -27.83
N LEU A 246 15.54 15.08 -27.45
CA LEU A 246 15.04 14.72 -26.13
C LEU A 246 14.93 13.21 -25.94
N ALA A 247 14.42 12.47 -26.94
CA ALA A 247 14.21 11.03 -26.80
C ALA A 247 15.49 10.26 -26.43
N PRO A 248 16.65 10.46 -27.11
CA PRO A 248 17.90 9.82 -26.71
C PRO A 248 18.44 10.24 -25.34
N ILE A 249 18.02 11.40 -24.80
CA ILE A 249 18.37 11.81 -23.44
C ILE A 249 17.48 11.07 -22.45
N LEU A 250 16.17 11.01 -22.69
CA LEU A 250 15.23 10.29 -21.84
C LEU A 250 15.58 8.81 -21.74
N ASP A 251 15.86 8.14 -22.86
CA ASP A 251 16.26 6.72 -22.89
C ASP A 251 17.49 6.47 -21.99
N ARG A 252 18.52 7.33 -22.07
CA ARG A 252 19.72 7.20 -21.23
C ARG A 252 19.44 7.46 -19.75
N LEU A 253 18.53 8.37 -19.43
CA LEU A 253 18.15 8.64 -18.05
C LEU A 253 17.31 7.49 -17.47
N ASP A 254 16.48 6.85 -18.29
CA ASP A 254 15.71 5.66 -17.93
C ASP A 254 16.64 4.45 -17.69
N ASP A 255 17.58 4.19 -18.61
CA ASP A 255 18.60 3.14 -18.44
C ASP A 255 19.41 3.31 -17.15
N ALA A 256 19.76 4.55 -16.81
CA ALA A 256 20.51 4.86 -15.60
C ALA A 256 19.67 4.72 -14.32
N GLU A 257 18.39 5.11 -14.37
CA GLU A 257 17.46 4.86 -13.27
C GLU A 257 17.29 3.35 -13.03
N ASP A 258 17.11 2.57 -14.08
CA ASP A 258 16.95 1.11 -13.97
C ASP A 258 18.23 0.43 -13.47
N ALA A 259 19.40 0.88 -13.93
CA ALA A 259 20.68 0.42 -13.40
C ALA A 259 20.86 0.72 -11.90
N MET A 260 20.34 1.86 -11.43
CA MET A 260 20.36 2.24 -10.01
C MET A 260 19.31 1.49 -9.19
N ALA A 261 18.14 1.20 -9.76
CA ALA A 261 17.06 0.49 -9.10
C ALA A 261 17.32 -1.02 -9.01
N ARG A 262 18.01 -1.61 -9.97
CA ARG A 262 18.26 -3.06 -10.05
C ARG A 262 18.90 -3.68 -8.79
N PRO A 263 19.93 -3.10 -8.15
CA PRO A 263 20.53 -3.67 -6.94
C PRO A 263 19.73 -3.40 -5.65
N LEU A 264 18.61 -2.67 -5.72
CA LEU A 264 17.82 -2.31 -4.54
C LEU A 264 17.05 -3.49 -3.95
N PHE A 265 16.83 -3.43 -2.64
CA PHE A 265 16.12 -4.44 -1.89
C PHE A 265 14.65 -4.52 -2.30
N THR A 266 13.99 -3.39 -2.57
CA THR A 266 12.58 -3.37 -3.03
C THR A 266 12.41 -4.00 -4.40
N THR A 267 13.36 -3.81 -5.32
CA THR A 267 13.35 -4.47 -6.64
C THR A 267 13.48 -5.98 -6.49
N ALA A 268 14.50 -6.44 -5.73
CA ALA A 268 14.68 -7.86 -5.47
C ALA A 268 13.50 -8.47 -4.69
N PHE A 269 12.87 -7.70 -3.80
CA PHE A 269 11.68 -8.09 -3.07
C PHE A 269 10.48 -8.29 -3.99
N ALA A 270 10.22 -7.34 -4.91
CA ALA A 270 9.11 -7.41 -5.85
C ALA A 270 9.20 -8.68 -6.72
N ASP A 271 10.39 -8.98 -7.26
CA ASP A 271 10.64 -10.18 -8.06
C ASP A 271 10.44 -11.47 -7.24
N ARG A 272 10.91 -11.48 -5.99
CA ARG A 272 10.85 -12.68 -5.13
C ARG A 272 9.45 -12.97 -4.62
N PHE A 273 8.63 -11.94 -4.41
CA PHE A 273 7.31 -12.03 -3.79
C PHE A 273 6.18 -11.61 -4.74
N GLU A 274 6.40 -11.71 -6.05
CA GLU A 274 5.42 -11.37 -7.09
C GLU A 274 4.06 -12.03 -6.84
N ASP A 275 4.04 -13.34 -6.55
CA ASP A 275 2.82 -14.11 -6.26
C ASP A 275 2.07 -13.56 -5.02
N ASP A 276 2.79 -13.29 -3.92
CA ASP A 276 2.22 -12.82 -2.66
C ASP A 276 1.68 -11.37 -2.80
N LEU A 277 2.42 -10.51 -3.51
CA LEU A 277 2.00 -9.15 -3.86
C LEU A 277 0.80 -9.16 -4.82
N GLY A 278 0.78 -10.06 -5.79
CA GLY A 278 -0.32 -10.25 -6.73
C GLY A 278 -1.60 -10.76 -6.06
N ALA A 279 -1.46 -11.69 -5.10
CA ALA A 279 -2.58 -12.17 -4.29
C ALA A 279 -3.19 -11.06 -3.44
N ARG A 280 -2.35 -10.26 -2.76
CA ARG A 280 -2.80 -9.08 -2.01
C ARG A 280 -3.53 -8.08 -2.91
N THR A 281 -2.93 -7.75 -4.06
CA THR A 281 -3.52 -6.82 -5.04
C THR A 281 -4.88 -7.32 -5.53
N THR A 282 -5.01 -8.62 -5.80
CA THR A 282 -6.28 -9.24 -6.21
C THR A 282 -7.34 -9.16 -5.11
N ALA A 283 -6.97 -9.38 -3.85
CA ALA A 283 -7.90 -9.27 -2.73
C ALA A 283 -8.41 -7.82 -2.57
N LEU A 284 -7.50 -6.85 -2.63
CA LEU A 284 -7.86 -5.41 -2.57
C LEU A 284 -8.73 -4.99 -3.76
N ALA A 285 -8.42 -5.47 -4.97
CA ALA A 285 -9.23 -5.21 -6.16
C ALA A 285 -10.66 -5.75 -5.99
N ARG A 286 -10.83 -6.97 -5.47
CA ARG A 286 -12.16 -7.54 -5.17
C ARG A 286 -12.94 -6.72 -4.16
N ALA A 287 -12.28 -6.24 -3.09
CA ALA A 287 -12.92 -5.32 -2.15
C ALA A 287 -13.36 -4.03 -2.85
N GLY A 288 -12.48 -3.46 -3.68
CA GLY A 288 -12.74 -2.25 -4.47
C GLY A 288 -13.86 -2.41 -5.50
N GLU A 289 -14.06 -3.60 -6.08
CA GLU A 289 -15.17 -3.89 -7.00
C GLU A 289 -16.53 -3.96 -6.28
N LEU A 290 -16.55 -4.42 -5.02
CA LEU A 290 -17.78 -4.56 -4.23
C LEU A 290 -18.24 -3.22 -3.64
N LEU A 291 -17.31 -2.33 -3.28
CA LEU A 291 -17.59 -1.06 -2.62
C LEU A 291 -18.57 -0.14 -3.39
N PRO A 292 -18.42 0.10 -4.70
CA PRO A 292 -19.39 0.89 -5.46
C PRO A 292 -20.81 0.33 -5.37
N SER A 293 -20.97 -0.99 -5.42
CA SER A 293 -22.28 -1.64 -5.30
C SER A 293 -22.86 -1.48 -3.90
N ALA A 294 -22.04 -1.58 -2.85
CA ALA A 294 -22.47 -1.32 -1.47
C ALA A 294 -22.93 0.13 -1.27
N ARG A 295 -22.18 1.11 -1.81
CA ARG A 295 -22.53 2.55 -1.77
C ARG A 295 -23.83 2.85 -2.48
N GLU A 296 -24.06 2.26 -3.66
CA GLU A 296 -25.29 2.48 -4.41
C GLU A 296 -26.53 1.94 -3.66
N LEU A 297 -26.36 0.79 -3.00
CA LEU A 297 -27.42 0.18 -2.22
C LEU A 297 -27.73 0.94 -0.93
N ASP A 298 -26.75 1.56 -0.27
CA ASP A 298 -26.94 2.32 0.96
C ASP A 298 -27.92 3.51 0.74
N PRO A 299 -29.12 3.47 1.36
CA PRO A 299 -30.10 4.53 1.18
C PRO A 299 -29.86 5.76 2.07
N ASP A 300 -28.98 5.65 3.07
CA ASP A 300 -28.74 6.69 4.07
C ASP A 300 -27.50 7.54 3.73
N ARG A 301 -26.69 7.12 2.75
CA ARG A 301 -25.61 7.91 2.16
C ARG A 301 -26.12 8.73 0.97
N ALA A 302 -25.69 9.99 0.88
CA ALA A 302 -25.95 10.81 -0.31
C ALA A 302 -25.28 10.15 -1.52
N PRO A 303 -26.04 9.75 -2.56
CA PRO A 303 -25.44 9.04 -3.68
C PRO A 303 -24.54 9.99 -4.47
N SER A 304 -23.26 9.64 -4.63
CA SER A 304 -22.33 10.37 -5.50
C SER A 304 -22.67 10.23 -6.99
N THR A 305 -23.46 9.20 -7.34
CA THR A 305 -23.90 8.86 -8.69
C THR A 305 -25.37 8.49 -8.68
N ALA A 306 -26.09 8.73 -9.79
CA ALA A 306 -27.50 8.38 -9.87
C ALA A 306 -27.70 6.87 -9.64
N VAL A 307 -28.57 6.53 -8.68
CA VAL A 307 -28.92 5.15 -8.35
C VAL A 307 -29.57 4.48 -9.55
N SER A 308 -29.14 3.27 -9.90
CA SER A 308 -29.72 2.50 -11.00
C SER A 308 -31.21 2.21 -10.79
N LYS A 309 -31.96 2.06 -11.88
CA LYS A 309 -33.40 1.78 -11.82
C LYS A 309 -33.71 0.49 -11.05
N SER A 310 -32.85 -0.52 -11.12
CA SER A 310 -32.99 -1.78 -10.38
C SER A 310 -32.86 -1.58 -8.88
N VAL A 311 -31.91 -0.76 -8.42
CA VAL A 311 -31.74 -0.44 -6.99
C VAL A 311 -32.85 0.50 -6.49
N ALA A 312 -33.25 1.47 -7.30
CA ALA A 312 -34.35 2.39 -6.97
C ALA A 312 -35.70 1.68 -6.78
N ALA A 313 -35.90 0.53 -7.43
CA ALA A 313 -37.10 -0.28 -7.28
C ALA A 313 -37.15 -1.09 -5.97
N LEU A 314 -36.02 -1.23 -5.27
CA LEU A 314 -35.94 -1.97 -4.01
C LEU A 314 -36.44 -1.13 -2.84
N GLY A 315 -37.10 -1.79 -1.88
CA GLY A 315 -37.49 -1.14 -0.62
C GLY A 315 -36.27 -0.75 0.23
N LYS A 316 -36.41 0.28 1.07
CA LYS A 316 -35.32 0.80 1.93
C LYS A 316 -34.69 -0.29 2.81
N SER A 317 -35.51 -1.17 3.39
CA SER A 317 -35.03 -2.28 4.23
C SER A 317 -34.20 -3.30 3.43
N GLU A 318 -34.69 -3.72 2.27
CA GLU A 318 -33.98 -4.66 1.40
C GLU A 318 -32.65 -4.08 0.90
N ARG A 319 -32.63 -2.80 0.55
CA ARG A 319 -31.42 -2.06 0.18
C ARG A 319 -30.35 -2.13 1.28
N ARG A 320 -30.72 -1.84 2.53
CA ARG A 320 -29.79 -1.92 3.67
C ARG A 320 -29.27 -3.32 3.91
N GLN A 321 -30.13 -4.35 3.86
CA GLN A 321 -29.72 -5.74 4.04
C GLN A 321 -28.71 -6.19 2.98
N ARG A 322 -28.93 -5.80 1.71
CA ARG A 322 -28.01 -6.10 0.60
C ARG A 322 -26.71 -5.31 0.74
N ALA A 323 -26.77 -4.02 1.10
CA ALA A 323 -25.59 -3.19 1.34
C ALA A 323 -24.72 -3.78 2.47
N ALA A 324 -25.32 -4.13 3.61
CA ALA A 324 -24.62 -4.75 4.74
C ALA A 324 -23.90 -6.04 4.34
N ARG A 325 -24.56 -6.89 3.54
CA ARG A 325 -23.96 -8.14 3.04
C ARG A 325 -22.76 -7.89 2.13
N ILE A 326 -22.90 -7.00 1.15
CA ILE A 326 -21.83 -6.69 0.19
C ILE A 326 -20.66 -6.01 0.90
N ALA A 327 -20.93 -5.07 1.81
CA ALA A 327 -19.91 -4.39 2.59
C ALA A 327 -19.16 -5.36 3.53
N SER A 328 -19.87 -6.29 4.18
CA SER A 328 -19.24 -7.35 4.97
C SER A 328 -18.36 -8.27 4.12
N GLN A 329 -18.77 -8.59 2.88
CA GLN A 329 -17.94 -9.35 1.94
C GLN A 329 -16.70 -8.56 1.50
N ALA A 330 -16.84 -7.26 1.26
CA ALA A 330 -15.71 -6.39 0.95
C ALA A 330 -14.72 -6.33 2.12
N ALA A 331 -15.20 -6.19 3.36
CA ALA A 331 -14.37 -6.20 4.56
C ALA A 331 -13.69 -7.56 4.83
N ALA A 332 -14.26 -8.68 4.35
CA ALA A 332 -13.60 -9.98 4.42
C ALA A 332 -12.41 -10.08 3.45
N PHE A 333 -12.46 -9.39 2.29
CA PHE A 333 -11.34 -9.30 1.35
C PHE A 333 -10.30 -8.26 1.77
N ASP A 334 -10.76 -7.11 2.27
CA ASP A 334 -9.92 -6.06 2.84
C ASP A 334 -10.34 -5.75 4.28
N PRO A 335 -9.74 -6.46 5.25
CA PRO A 335 -10.00 -6.25 6.67
C PRO A 335 -9.70 -4.86 7.22
N LEU A 336 -8.96 -4.03 6.47
CA LEU A 336 -8.52 -2.70 6.86
C LEU A 336 -9.29 -1.60 6.10
N SER A 337 -10.27 -1.96 5.27
CA SER A 337 -11.09 -0.97 4.54
C SER A 337 -12.07 -0.29 5.50
N GLU A 338 -11.68 0.88 6.01
CA GLU A 338 -12.51 1.73 6.87
C GLU A 338 -13.91 1.95 6.26
N GLU A 339 -13.97 2.22 4.95
CA GLU A 339 -15.23 2.45 4.28
C GLU A 339 -16.12 1.20 4.18
N ALA A 340 -15.55 0.03 3.89
CA ALA A 340 -16.32 -1.21 3.88
C ALA A 340 -16.89 -1.50 5.28
N ILE A 341 -16.07 -1.28 6.30
CA ILE A 341 -16.44 -1.46 7.71
C ILE A 341 -17.54 -0.47 8.10
N TRP A 342 -17.43 0.79 7.71
CA TRP A 342 -18.40 1.84 7.99
C TRP A 342 -19.76 1.59 7.33
N ILE A 343 -19.77 1.22 6.05
CA ILE A 343 -21.01 0.86 5.35
C ILE A 343 -21.62 -0.38 6.01
N ALA A 344 -20.82 -1.39 6.36
CA ALA A 344 -21.32 -2.57 7.07
C ALA A 344 -21.93 -2.19 8.43
N ALA A 345 -21.30 -1.31 9.20
CA ALA A 345 -21.79 -0.85 10.51
C ALA A 345 -23.15 -0.15 10.40
N THR A 346 -23.21 0.91 9.59
CA THR A 346 -24.39 1.77 9.49
C THR A 346 -25.59 1.05 8.86
N THR A 347 -25.36 0.21 7.86
CA THR A 347 -26.43 -0.54 7.21
C THR A 347 -26.88 -1.75 8.04
N SER A 348 -25.98 -2.41 8.79
CA SER A 348 -26.38 -3.44 9.77
C SER A 348 -27.19 -2.87 10.91
N ASP A 349 -26.81 -1.71 11.46
CA ASP A 349 -27.55 -1.06 12.55
C ASP A 349 -28.99 -0.78 12.13
N ALA A 350 -29.15 -0.26 10.92
CA ALA A 350 -30.46 0.08 10.37
C ALA A 350 -31.28 -1.13 9.85
N ALA A 351 -30.65 -2.27 9.55
CA ALA A 351 -31.32 -3.45 8.99
C ALA A 351 -31.63 -4.54 10.03
N TYR A 352 -30.70 -4.77 10.94
CA TYR A 352 -30.73 -5.89 11.89
C TYR A 352 -30.65 -5.42 13.35
N GLY A 353 -30.41 -4.13 13.56
CA GLY A 353 -30.32 -3.52 14.88
C GLY A 353 -28.90 -3.42 15.40
N ARG A 354 -28.76 -2.65 16.46
CA ARG A 354 -27.46 -2.17 16.91
C ARG A 354 -26.54 -3.24 17.49
N PHE A 355 -27.11 -4.28 18.07
CA PHE A 355 -26.33 -5.40 18.61
C PHE A 355 -25.50 -6.09 17.51
N GLU A 356 -26.07 -6.29 16.32
CA GLU A 356 -25.33 -6.88 15.20
C GLU A 356 -24.30 -5.91 14.58
N ALA A 357 -24.57 -4.61 14.64
CA ALA A 357 -23.69 -3.57 14.12
C ALA A 357 -22.46 -3.30 15.01
N ARG A 358 -22.56 -3.59 16.31
CA ARG A 358 -21.53 -3.33 17.33
C ARG A 358 -20.13 -3.70 16.85
N ARG A 359 -19.94 -4.94 16.38
CA ARG A 359 -18.63 -5.44 15.93
C ARG A 359 -17.99 -4.59 14.83
N TRP A 360 -18.79 -3.94 13.99
CA TRP A 360 -18.31 -3.10 12.90
C TRP A 360 -17.96 -1.70 13.38
N PHE A 361 -18.75 -1.12 14.29
CA PHE A 361 -18.39 0.14 14.93
C PHE A 361 -17.13 0.02 15.80
N ASP A 362 -17.02 -1.06 16.58
CA ASP A 362 -15.81 -1.39 17.34
C ASP A 362 -14.60 -1.49 16.39
N ARG A 363 -14.73 -2.23 15.29
CA ARG A 363 -13.65 -2.37 14.30
C ARG A 363 -13.27 -1.04 13.63
N TYR A 364 -14.24 -0.20 13.29
CA TYR A 364 -14.00 1.12 12.73
C TYR A 364 -13.21 1.98 13.72
N LEU A 365 -13.66 2.07 14.97
CA LEU A 365 -12.95 2.83 16.01
C LEU A 365 -11.55 2.27 16.29
N ALA A 366 -11.37 0.94 16.23
CA ALA A 366 -10.06 0.31 16.38
C ALA A 366 -9.02 0.82 15.38
N LEU A 367 -9.40 0.90 14.10
CA LEU A 367 -8.53 1.43 13.05
C LEU A 367 -8.18 2.91 13.26
N HIS A 368 -9.02 3.65 14.00
CA HIS A 368 -8.79 5.04 14.38
C HIS A 368 -8.08 5.20 15.73
N GLY A 369 -7.65 4.09 16.37
CA GLY A 369 -7.01 4.08 17.68
C GLY A 369 -7.93 4.45 18.85
N ILE A 370 -9.24 4.38 18.65
CA ILE A 370 -10.26 4.75 19.64
C ILE A 370 -10.83 3.49 20.29
N ARG A 371 -10.91 3.51 21.63
CA ARG A 371 -11.54 2.47 22.44
C ARG A 371 -12.79 3.04 23.10
N ALA A 372 -13.97 2.58 22.71
CA ALA A 372 -15.22 3.17 23.19
C ALA A 372 -15.37 3.18 24.73
N TYR A 373 -14.82 2.17 25.40
CA TYR A 373 -14.85 2.01 26.86
C TYR A 373 -13.69 2.71 27.60
N ASP A 374 -12.68 3.24 26.90
CA ASP A 374 -11.55 3.96 27.49
C ASP A 374 -11.48 5.38 26.93
N ASP A 375 -12.08 6.31 27.66
CA ASP A 375 -12.14 7.72 27.27
C ASP A 375 -10.77 8.38 27.11
N ARG A 376 -9.70 7.83 27.68
CA ARG A 376 -8.34 8.36 27.50
C ARG A 376 -7.89 8.32 26.04
N THR A 377 -8.50 7.46 25.23
CA THR A 377 -8.17 7.30 23.80
C THR A 377 -8.79 8.37 22.90
N TYR A 378 -9.83 9.08 23.37
CA TYR A 378 -10.53 10.10 22.58
C TYR A 378 -10.79 11.42 23.32
N ARG A 379 -10.55 11.48 24.63
CA ARG A 379 -10.74 12.70 25.42
C ARG A 379 -9.74 13.78 24.99
N GLY A 380 -10.27 14.92 24.55
CA GLY A 380 -9.47 16.07 24.10
C GLY A 380 -9.01 15.99 22.64
N ARG A 381 -9.39 14.93 21.91
CA ARG A 381 -9.23 14.83 20.46
C ARG A 381 -10.45 15.43 19.77
N GLU A 382 -10.24 16.11 18.66
CA GLU A 382 -11.33 16.49 17.74
C GLU A 382 -11.75 15.22 16.98
N LEU A 383 -12.97 14.77 17.23
CA LEU A 383 -13.51 13.58 16.61
C LEU A 383 -14.19 13.94 15.29
N THR A 384 -14.09 13.05 14.32
CA THR A 384 -14.88 13.17 13.10
C THR A 384 -16.35 12.85 13.40
N ALA A 385 -17.26 13.34 12.57
CA ALA A 385 -18.69 13.02 12.71
C ALA A 385 -18.98 11.51 12.63
N GLU A 386 -18.15 10.74 11.91
CA GLU A 386 -18.26 9.29 11.83
C GLU A 386 -17.76 8.61 13.11
N GLU A 387 -16.64 9.08 13.69
CA GLU A 387 -16.11 8.60 14.97
C GLU A 387 -17.09 8.89 16.13
N GLU A 388 -17.64 10.11 16.21
CA GLU A 388 -18.67 10.47 17.20
C GLU A 388 -19.89 9.56 17.08
N ARG A 389 -20.39 9.38 15.85
CA ARG A 389 -21.55 8.52 15.60
C ARG A 389 -21.28 7.06 15.96
N ALA A 390 -20.07 6.54 15.70
CA ALA A 390 -19.69 5.19 16.10
C ALA A 390 -19.64 5.03 17.62
N LEU A 391 -19.07 6.01 18.34
CA LEU A 391 -19.02 6.03 19.80
C LEU A 391 -20.42 6.08 20.41
N ASP A 392 -21.26 7.00 19.93
CA ASP A 392 -22.66 7.14 20.38
C ASP A 392 -23.43 5.84 20.15
N ALA A 393 -23.23 5.19 19.00
CA ALA A 393 -23.85 3.91 18.70
C ALA A 393 -23.48 2.87 19.77
N LEU A 394 -22.19 2.72 20.09
CA LEU A 394 -21.71 1.76 21.08
C LEU A 394 -22.19 2.07 22.50
N HIS A 395 -22.13 3.34 22.93
CA HIS A 395 -22.58 3.74 24.27
C HIS A 395 -24.07 3.50 24.48
N GLU A 396 -24.91 3.77 23.49
CA GLU A 396 -26.34 3.46 23.58
C GLU A 396 -26.62 1.95 23.45
N ALA A 397 -25.81 1.19 22.69
CA ALA A 397 -25.90 -0.27 22.69
C ALA A 397 -25.61 -0.87 24.08
N ASP A 398 -24.59 -0.37 24.78
CA ASP A 398 -24.26 -0.81 26.14
C ASP A 398 -25.36 -0.44 27.15
N ARG A 399 -26.03 0.72 26.98
CA ARG A 399 -27.20 1.09 27.79
C ARG A 399 -28.41 0.18 27.59
N LEU A 400 -28.53 -0.50 26.45
CA LEU A 400 -29.62 -1.46 26.19
C LEU A 400 -29.37 -2.84 26.81
N LEU A 401 -28.12 -3.14 27.19
CA LEU A 401 -27.70 -4.41 27.80
C LEU A 401 -27.74 -4.37 29.34
N HIS A 402 -27.87 -3.18 29.93
CA HIS A 402 -27.92 -2.92 31.37
C HIS A 402 -29.24 -2.28 31.76
#